data_AF-A0A8T1RXS5-F1
#
_entry.id   AF-A0A8T1RXS5-F1
#
_cell.length_a   1.000
_cell.length_b   1.000
_cell.length_c   1.000
_cell.angle_alpha   90.00
_cell.angle_beta   90.00
_cell.angle_gamma   90.00
#
_symmetry.space_group_name_H-M   'P 1'
#
loop_
_entity.id
_entity.type
_entity.pdbx_description
1 polymer ?
#
loop_
_entity_poly.entity_id
_entity_poly.type
_entity_poly.pdbx_seq_one_letter_code
_entity_poly.pdbx_strand_id
1 'polypeptide(L)'
;LLTLRIKVKKGLQVLAARPAVPEAWTAKLDKFKGSKHHTALVTCRRLDTGQLDWRAADFPEFLYLDLAVENGTSGLASTRPVTWQVEYPGQDPEAEKDKMVWEIQVSERDVRALIPLVKEQEIVNTAPLTGIPQAVPVKLVAVEMGGAVFEVTEQMGCESANKQVLK
;
A
#
# COMPACT_ATOMS: atom_id res chain seq x y z
N LEU A 1 9.51 -27.58 8.90
CA LEU A 1 8.14 -27.01 8.92
C LEU A 1 8.26 -25.59 9.44
N LEU A 2 7.53 -24.63 8.89
CA LEU A 2 7.48 -23.25 9.36
C LEU A 2 6.03 -22.80 9.22
N THR A 3 5.52 -22.05 10.19
CA THR A 3 4.16 -21.52 10.15
C THR A 3 4.21 -20.01 10.23
N LEU A 4 3.62 -19.32 9.25
CA LEU A 4 3.47 -17.87 9.22
C LEU A 4 1.99 -17.53 9.46
N ARG A 5 1.71 -16.87 10.58
CA ARG A 5 0.38 -16.37 10.91
C ARG A 5 0.27 -14.91 10.52
N ILE A 6 -0.72 -14.59 9.68
CA ILE A 6 -0.95 -13.24 9.15
C ILE A 6 -2.32 -12.77 9.60
N LYS A 7 -2.41 -11.57 10.15
CA LYS A 7 -3.65 -10.91 10.53
C LYS A 7 -3.74 -9.56 9.82
N VAL A 8 -4.78 -9.40 9.01
CA VAL A 8 -5.04 -8.17 8.25
C VAL A 8 -6.33 -7.49 8.77
N LYS A 9 -6.34 -6.15 8.80
CA LYS A 9 -7.56 -5.39 9.11
C LYS A 9 -8.62 -5.57 8.02
N LYS A 10 -9.88 -5.27 8.37
CA LYS A 10 -11.01 -5.26 7.42
C LYS A 10 -10.65 -4.43 6.18
N GLY A 11 -10.99 -4.98 5.01
CA GLY A 11 -10.71 -4.39 3.70
C GLY A 11 -9.31 -4.68 3.15
N LEU A 12 -8.56 -5.59 3.79
CA LEU A 12 -7.46 -6.33 3.18
C LEU A 12 -7.78 -7.83 3.20
N GLN A 13 -7.31 -8.55 2.19
CA GLN A 13 -7.46 -9.99 2.10
C GLN A 13 -6.18 -10.64 1.55
N VAL A 14 -5.77 -11.77 2.11
CA VAL A 14 -4.70 -12.60 1.53
C VAL A 14 -5.27 -13.45 0.40
N LEU A 15 -4.73 -13.28 -0.81
CA LEU A 15 -5.12 -14.02 -2.01
C LEU A 15 -4.30 -15.30 -2.19
N ALA A 16 -2.99 -15.21 -2.09
CA ALA A 16 -2.10 -16.35 -2.29
C ALA A 16 -0.83 -16.21 -1.46
N ALA A 17 -0.15 -17.35 -1.28
CA ALA A 17 1.16 -17.44 -0.67
C ALA A 17 2.01 -18.37 -1.54
N ARG A 18 3.11 -17.85 -2.09
CA ARG A 18 3.96 -18.55 -3.07
C ARG A 18 5.39 -18.62 -2.53
N PRO A 19 6.00 -19.80 -2.40
CA PRO A 19 7.41 -19.91 -2.04
C PRO A 19 8.27 -19.18 -3.07
N ALA A 20 9.31 -18.49 -2.62
CA ALA A 20 10.27 -17.86 -3.53
C ALA A 20 11.10 -18.91 -4.30
N VAL A 21 11.29 -20.09 -3.71
CA VAL A 21 11.94 -21.25 -4.32
C VAL A 21 10.99 -22.46 -4.25
N PRO A 22 10.08 -22.59 -5.23
CA PRO A 22 9.07 -23.66 -5.26
C PRO A 22 9.65 -25.07 -5.33
N GLU A 23 10.89 -25.23 -5.82
CA GLU A 23 11.58 -26.52 -5.91
C GLU A 23 12.05 -27.03 -4.53
N ALA A 24 12.27 -26.11 -3.59
CA ALA A 24 12.74 -26.42 -2.24
C ALA A 24 11.63 -26.38 -1.18
N TRP A 25 10.54 -25.64 -1.43
CA TRP A 25 9.50 -25.39 -0.44
C TRP A 25 8.10 -25.49 -1.04
N THR A 26 7.18 -26.02 -0.23
CA THR A 26 5.73 -25.94 -0.45
C THR A 26 5.11 -24.98 0.53
N ALA A 27 4.07 -24.25 0.11
CA ALA A 27 3.28 -23.38 0.98
C ALA A 27 1.79 -23.75 0.88
N LYS A 28 1.16 -23.97 2.03
CA LYS A 28 -0.29 -24.15 2.14
C LYS A 28 -0.91 -22.93 2.81
N LEU A 29 -1.92 -22.34 2.19
CA LEU A 29 -2.63 -21.16 2.69
C LEU A 29 -4.03 -21.53 3.19
N ASP A 30 -4.25 -21.36 4.50
CA ASP A 30 -5.55 -21.50 5.14
C ASP A 30 -6.10 -20.09 5.51
N LYS A 31 -7.30 -19.75 5.05
CA LYS A 31 -7.90 -18.41 5.19
C LYS A 31 -9.09 -18.42 6.15
N PHE A 32 -9.16 -17.41 7.01
CA PHE A 32 -10.21 -17.26 8.02
C PHE A 32 -10.79 -15.84 7.97
N LYS A 33 -12.07 -15.72 7.60
CA LYS A 33 -12.79 -14.44 7.63
C LYS A 33 -13.41 -14.22 9.01
N GLY A 34 -13.00 -13.15 9.69
CA GLY A 34 -13.61 -12.68 10.93
C GLY A 34 -14.32 -11.33 10.74
N SER A 35 -15.18 -10.97 11.69
CA SER A 35 -15.99 -9.73 11.62
C SER A 35 -15.18 -8.44 11.71
N LYS A 36 -14.06 -8.44 12.46
CA LYS A 36 -13.16 -7.29 12.63
C LYS A 36 -11.86 -7.40 11.81
N HIS A 37 -11.37 -8.61 11.64
CA HIS A 37 -10.08 -8.89 10.99
C HIS A 37 -10.19 -10.16 10.16
N HIS A 38 -9.52 -10.19 9.01
CA HIS A 38 -9.24 -11.44 8.31
C HIS A 38 -7.91 -11.98 8.80
N THR A 39 -7.82 -13.30 8.95
CA THR A 39 -6.60 -14.00 9.36
C THR A 39 -6.25 -15.03 8.30
N ALA A 40 -4.97 -15.23 8.05
CA ALA A 40 -4.45 -16.28 7.19
C ALA A 40 -3.34 -17.02 7.91
N LEU A 41 -3.26 -18.32 7.69
CA LEU A 41 -2.18 -19.18 8.16
C LEU A 41 -1.48 -19.76 6.94
N VAL A 42 -0.19 -19.48 6.79
CA VAL A 42 0.64 -20.07 5.76
C VAL A 42 1.53 -21.12 6.41
N THR A 43 1.35 -22.38 6.03
CA THR A 43 2.20 -23.48 6.49
C THR A 43 3.20 -23.82 5.40
N CYS A 44 4.47 -23.58 5.65
CA CYS A 44 5.56 -23.89 4.74
C CYS A 44 6.27 -25.19 5.12
N ARG A 45 6.48 -26.08 4.16
CA ARG A 45 7.21 -27.34 4.34
C ARG A 45 8.31 -27.46 3.33
N ARG A 46 9.51 -27.81 3.80
CA ARG A 46 10.64 -28.11 2.94
C ARG A 46 10.34 -29.40 2.19
N LEU A 47 10.64 -29.42 0.90
CA LEU A 47 10.65 -30.63 0.10
C LEU A 47 11.97 -31.35 0.36
N ASP A 48 11.92 -32.66 0.60
CA ASP A 48 13.13 -33.47 0.73
C ASP A 48 13.69 -33.74 -0.68
N THR A 49 14.30 -32.72 -1.27
CA THR A 49 15.08 -32.84 -2.50
C THR A 49 16.51 -33.20 -2.09
N GLY A 50 16.88 -34.46 -2.27
CA GLY A 50 18.12 -35.05 -1.76
C GLY A 50 19.44 -34.51 -2.33
N GLN A 51 19.53 -33.25 -2.77
CA GLN A 51 20.76 -32.72 -3.34
C GLN A 51 20.86 -31.19 -3.49
N LEU A 52 19.95 -30.38 -2.94
CA LEU A 52 20.16 -28.93 -2.95
C LEU A 52 20.97 -28.53 -1.70
N ASP A 53 22.18 -28.00 -1.91
CA ASP A 53 22.95 -27.28 -0.87
C ASP A 53 22.22 -25.97 -0.53
N TRP A 54 21.06 -26.11 0.13
CA TRP A 54 20.22 -25.00 0.54
C TRP A 54 20.80 -24.34 1.78
N ARG A 55 21.39 -23.15 1.64
CA ARG A 55 21.72 -22.28 2.76
C ARG A 55 20.76 -21.10 2.78
N ALA A 56 20.21 -20.78 3.95
CA ALA A 56 19.30 -19.66 4.10
C ALA A 56 19.92 -18.31 3.66
N ALA A 57 21.24 -18.18 3.71
CA ALA A 57 21.96 -16.98 3.27
C ALA A 57 21.94 -16.77 1.75
N ASP A 58 21.76 -17.83 0.96
CA ASP A 58 21.77 -17.75 -0.51
C ASP A 58 20.41 -17.30 -1.07
N PHE A 59 19.37 -17.27 -0.22
CA PHE A 59 18.00 -16.96 -0.60
C PHE A 59 17.43 -15.88 0.32
N PRO A 60 17.62 -14.59 -0.01
CA PRO A 60 17.13 -13.49 0.82
C PRO A 60 15.59 -13.41 0.86
N GLU A 61 14.92 -14.04 -0.11
CA GLU A 61 13.48 -14.08 -0.23
C GLU A 61 12.97 -15.50 0.05
N PHE A 62 11.94 -15.60 0.90
CA PHE A 62 11.38 -16.89 1.31
C PHE A 62 9.96 -17.12 0.77
N LEU A 63 9.08 -16.12 0.87
CA LEU A 63 7.67 -16.25 0.56
C LEU A 63 7.11 -14.93 -0.01
N TYR A 64 6.41 -15.01 -1.13
CA TYR A 64 5.59 -13.93 -1.66
C TYR A 64 4.14 -14.07 -1.17
N LEU A 65 3.55 -12.95 -0.75
CA LEU A 65 2.15 -12.85 -0.35
C LEU A 65 1.42 -11.93 -1.29
N ASP A 66 0.36 -12.45 -1.93
CA ASP A 66 -0.50 -11.64 -2.77
C ASP A 66 -1.66 -11.12 -1.92
N LEU A 67 -1.81 -9.80 -1.83
CA LEU A 67 -2.83 -9.13 -1.03
C LEU A 67 -3.81 -8.39 -1.93
N ALA A 68 -5.10 -8.51 -1.64
CA ALA A 68 -6.16 -7.71 -2.24
C ALA A 68 -6.64 -6.63 -1.27
N VAL A 69 -6.90 -5.46 -1.83
CA VAL A 69 -7.68 -4.41 -1.19
C VAL A 69 -9.15 -4.64 -1.54
N GLU A 70 -10.03 -4.72 -0.55
CA GLU A 70 -11.48 -4.82 -0.81
C GLU A 70 -12.05 -3.42 -1.05
N ASN A 71 -12.81 -3.26 -2.14
CA ASN A 71 -13.48 -2.01 -2.49
C ASN A 71 -14.49 -1.61 -1.41
N GLY A 72 -14.39 -0.38 -0.88
CA GLY A 72 -15.31 0.14 0.14
C GLY A 72 -14.62 1.01 1.19
N THR A 73 -13.65 1.83 0.79
CA THR A 73 -12.70 2.47 1.69
C THR A 73 -12.83 3.99 1.65
N SER A 74 -14.05 4.51 1.77
CA SER A 74 -14.37 5.90 2.09
C SER A 74 -13.26 6.93 1.77
N GLY A 75 -12.97 7.16 0.49
CA GLY A 75 -12.45 8.41 -0.10
C GLY A 75 -11.05 8.90 0.28
N LEU A 76 -10.49 8.52 1.43
CA LEU A 76 -9.21 9.01 1.93
C LEU A 76 -8.19 7.87 2.00
N ALA A 77 -6.94 8.15 1.60
CA ALA A 77 -5.82 7.24 1.78
C ALA A 77 -5.79 6.72 3.23
N SER A 78 -5.89 5.40 3.40
CA SER A 78 -5.97 4.75 4.70
C SER A 78 -4.77 3.83 4.89
N THR A 79 -4.00 4.06 5.95
CA THR A 79 -2.94 3.14 6.35
C THR A 79 -3.55 1.89 6.98
N ARG A 80 -3.26 0.72 6.42
CA ARG A 80 -3.79 -0.56 6.85
C ARG A 80 -2.67 -1.44 7.38
N PRO A 81 -2.57 -1.63 8.70
CA PRO A 81 -1.58 -2.52 9.27
C PRO A 81 -1.88 -3.98 8.92
N VAL A 82 -0.82 -4.68 8.55
CA VAL A 82 -0.70 -6.13 8.42
C VAL A 82 0.22 -6.62 9.54
N THR A 83 -0.31 -7.43 10.44
CA THR A 83 0.49 -8.06 11.49
C THR A 83 0.86 -9.47 11.03
N TRP A 84 2.11 -9.85 11.21
CA TRP A 84 2.55 -11.22 10.95
C TRP A 84 3.42 -11.75 12.08
N GLN A 85 3.46 -13.07 12.18
CA GLN A 85 4.13 -13.80 13.25
C GLN A 85 4.62 -15.13 12.68
N VAL A 86 5.91 -15.40 12.85
CA VAL A 86 6.52 -16.68 12.43
C VAL A 86 6.58 -17.61 13.64
N GLU A 87 6.24 -18.87 13.43
CA GLU A 87 6.31 -19.94 14.42
C GLU A 87 7.16 -21.09 13.86
N TYR A 88 8.18 -21.48 14.63
CA TYR A 88 9.05 -22.60 14.30
C TYR A 88 8.69 -23.87 15.13
N PRO A 89 8.92 -25.08 14.61
CA PRO A 89 8.73 -26.32 15.36
C PRO A 89 9.63 -26.36 16.58
N GLY A 90 9.07 -26.73 17.74
CA GLY A 90 9.82 -26.81 18.99
C GLY A 90 10.13 -25.46 19.64
N GLN A 91 9.62 -24.35 19.09
CA GLN A 91 9.68 -23.05 19.74
C GLN A 91 8.84 -23.08 21.03
N ASP A 92 9.41 -22.57 22.12
CA ASP A 92 8.75 -22.45 23.41
C ASP A 92 7.45 -21.62 23.25
N PRO A 93 6.29 -22.09 23.75
CA PRO A 93 5.05 -21.31 23.77
C PRO A 93 5.18 -19.92 24.39
N GLU A 94 6.09 -19.75 25.36
CA GLU A 94 6.38 -18.50 26.05
C GLU A 94 7.53 -17.69 25.43
N ALA A 95 8.28 -18.24 24.47
CA ALA A 95 9.28 -17.45 23.74
C ALA A 95 8.58 -16.25 23.09
N GLU A 96 9.22 -15.07 23.14
CA GLU A 96 8.75 -13.88 22.42
C GLU A 96 8.53 -14.26 20.96
N LYS A 97 7.26 -14.49 20.61
CA LYS A 97 6.88 -14.76 19.24
C LYS A 97 6.93 -13.43 18.53
N ASP A 98 8.06 -13.13 17.88
CA ASP A 98 8.31 -11.90 17.13
C ASP A 98 7.10 -11.51 16.28
N LYS A 99 6.27 -10.65 16.86
CA LYS A 99 5.05 -10.17 16.25
C LYS A 99 5.41 -8.88 15.55
N MET A 100 5.64 -9.00 14.26
CA MET A 100 5.99 -7.88 13.42
C MET A 100 4.72 -7.23 12.89
N VAL A 101 4.75 -5.91 12.77
CA VAL A 101 3.67 -5.12 12.17
C VAL A 101 4.25 -4.40 10.96
N TRP A 102 3.68 -4.67 9.80
CA TRP A 102 3.90 -3.93 8.57
C TRP A 102 2.72 -3.01 8.33
N GLU A 103 2.97 -1.84 7.76
CA GLU A 103 1.91 -0.90 7.40
C GLU A 103 1.79 -0.84 5.88
N ILE A 104 0.61 -1.17 5.36
CA ILE A 104 0.31 -1.05 3.94
C ILE A 104 -0.49 0.22 3.73
N GLN A 105 0.08 1.16 3.00
CA GLN A 105 -0.66 2.35 2.57
C GLN A 105 -1.61 1.95 1.44
N VAL A 106 -2.90 2.18 1.65
CA VAL A 106 -3.93 1.88 0.67
C VAL A 106 -4.63 3.17 0.29
N SER A 107 -4.55 3.52 -0.99
CA SER A 107 -5.29 4.63 -1.57
C SER A 107 -6.28 4.08 -2.59
N GLU A 108 -7.52 4.60 -2.60
CA GLU A 108 -8.48 4.31 -3.67
C GLU A 108 -8.04 4.91 -5.00
N ARG A 109 -7.24 5.98 -4.95
CA ARG A 109 -6.73 6.68 -6.12
C ARG A 109 -5.22 6.78 -6.08
N ASP A 110 -4.58 6.31 -7.13
CA ASP A 110 -3.12 6.35 -7.26
C ASP A 110 -2.70 7.66 -7.95
N VAL A 111 -2.96 8.79 -7.26
CA VAL A 111 -2.69 10.13 -7.79
C VAL A 111 -1.18 10.38 -7.81
N ARG A 112 -0.62 10.55 -9.02
CA ARG A 112 0.80 10.84 -9.23
C ARG A 112 1.11 12.33 -9.34
N ALA A 113 0.12 13.13 -9.72
CA ALA A 113 0.30 14.56 -9.94
C ALA A 113 -1.00 15.33 -9.76
N LEU A 114 -0.87 16.55 -9.25
CA LEU A 114 -1.90 17.59 -9.29
C LEU A 114 -1.45 18.65 -10.30
N ILE A 115 -2.33 18.96 -11.25
CA ILE A 115 -2.04 19.92 -12.31
C ILE A 115 -3.03 21.07 -12.20
N PRO A 116 -2.57 22.30 -11.89
CA PRO A 116 -3.39 23.48 -11.98
C PRO A 116 -3.51 23.89 -13.44
N LEU A 117 -4.74 23.96 -13.95
CA LEU A 117 -5.05 24.42 -15.30
C LEU A 117 -5.69 25.80 -15.22
N VAL A 118 -5.10 26.78 -15.89
CA VAL A 118 -5.70 28.12 -15.96
C VAL A 118 -6.97 28.06 -16.80
N LYS A 119 -8.05 28.67 -16.30
CA LYS A 119 -9.34 28.71 -17.01
C LYS A 119 -9.37 29.76 -18.13
N GLU A 120 -8.50 30.75 -18.04
CA GLU A 120 -8.36 31.82 -19.03
C GLU A 120 -7.48 31.37 -20.21
N GLN A 121 -7.87 31.75 -21.43
CA GLN A 121 -7.13 31.41 -22.65
C GLN A 121 -5.85 32.24 -22.82
N GLU A 122 -5.85 33.47 -22.29
CA GLU A 122 -4.74 34.41 -22.37
C GLU A 122 -4.45 34.96 -20.97
N ILE A 123 -3.17 34.95 -20.59
CA ILE A 123 -2.72 35.47 -19.29
C ILE A 123 -1.72 36.58 -19.56
N VAL A 124 -2.05 37.79 -19.12
CA VAL A 124 -1.19 38.97 -19.27
C VAL A 124 -0.94 39.56 -17.90
N ASN A 125 0.33 39.68 -17.52
CA ASN A 125 0.69 40.32 -16.27
C ASN A 125 0.73 41.85 -16.44
N THR A 126 -0.33 42.53 -16.01
CA THR A 126 -0.37 44.01 -16.01
C THR A 126 0.15 44.62 -14.71
N ALA A 127 0.47 43.82 -13.69
CA ALA A 127 0.91 44.32 -12.38
C ALA A 127 2.16 45.22 -12.45
N PRO A 128 3.14 45.00 -13.35
CA PRO A 128 4.27 45.93 -13.51
C PRO A 128 3.85 47.33 -13.98
N LEU A 129 2.73 47.46 -14.69
CA LEU A 129 2.24 48.73 -15.22
C LEU A 129 1.24 49.40 -14.29
N THR A 130 0.41 48.61 -13.61
CA THR A 130 -0.68 49.11 -12.75
C THR A 130 -0.31 49.15 -11.27
N GLY A 131 0.70 48.38 -10.86
CA GLY A 131 1.00 48.11 -9.46
C GLY A 131 -0.05 47.23 -8.75
N ILE A 132 -1.07 46.74 -9.47
CA ILE A 132 -2.19 45.98 -8.90
C ILE A 132 -1.98 44.48 -9.22
N PRO A 133 -1.90 43.61 -8.21
CA PRO A 133 -1.81 42.17 -8.44
C PRO A 133 -3.14 41.61 -8.96
N GLN A 134 -3.05 40.67 -9.91
CA GLN A 134 -4.21 39.99 -10.49
C GLN A 134 -4.26 38.53 -10.04
N ALA A 135 -5.45 38.07 -9.67
CA ALA A 135 -5.70 36.66 -9.38
C ALA A 135 -6.37 36.01 -10.59
N VAL A 136 -5.80 34.90 -11.07
CA VAL A 136 -6.29 34.16 -12.23
C VAL A 136 -6.89 32.83 -11.75
N PRO A 137 -8.15 32.51 -12.11
CA PRO A 137 -8.79 31.29 -11.64
C PRO A 137 -8.19 30.04 -12.29
N VAL A 138 -7.92 29.03 -11.47
CA VAL A 138 -7.44 27.72 -11.91
C VAL A 138 -8.49 26.64 -11.68
N LYS A 139 -8.39 25.57 -12.47
CA LYS A 139 -9.06 24.28 -12.28
C LYS A 139 -8.00 23.26 -11.88
N LEU A 140 -8.18 22.60 -10.75
CA LEU A 140 -7.25 21.56 -10.30
C LEU A 140 -7.69 20.22 -10.87
N VAL A 141 -6.78 19.55 -11.57
CA VAL A 141 -6.99 18.17 -12.03
C VAL A 141 -5.94 17.25 -11.42
N ALA A 142 -6.33 16.02 -11.14
CA ALA A 142 -5.44 14.97 -10.68
C ALA A 142 -5.21 13.98 -11.82
N VAL A 143 -3.97 13.49 -11.92
CA VAL A 143 -3.57 12.44 -12.86
C VAL A 143 -3.25 11.19 -12.06
N GLU A 144 -3.85 10.06 -12.42
CA GLU A 144 -3.58 8.75 -11.83
C GLU A 144 -2.41 8.05 -12.53
N MET A 145 -1.81 7.05 -11.88
CA MET A 145 -0.74 6.24 -12.48
C MET A 145 -1.18 5.59 -13.81
N GLY A 146 -2.45 5.19 -13.92
CA GLY A 146 -3.04 4.65 -15.16
C GLY A 146 -3.33 5.68 -16.25
N GLY A 147 -3.01 6.96 -16.03
CA GLY A 147 -3.24 8.05 -16.99
C GLY A 147 -4.65 8.63 -16.99
N ALA A 148 -5.56 8.11 -16.15
CA ALA A 148 -6.86 8.71 -15.96
C ALA A 148 -6.72 10.13 -15.37
N VAL A 149 -7.55 11.05 -15.85
CA VAL A 149 -7.57 12.45 -15.41
C VAL A 149 -8.95 12.77 -14.86
N PHE A 150 -9.01 13.33 -13.66
CA PHE A 150 -10.25 13.77 -13.05
C PHE A 150 -10.10 15.15 -12.41
N GLU A 151 -11.20 15.90 -12.39
CA GLU A 151 -11.26 17.18 -11.69
C GLU A 151 -11.35 16.97 -10.18
N VAL A 152 -10.54 17.73 -9.43
CA VAL A 152 -10.60 17.73 -7.97
C VAL A 152 -11.69 18.72 -7.55
N THR A 153 -12.88 18.19 -7.27
CA THR A 153 -14.06 18.98 -6.89
C THR A 153 -14.27 19.10 -5.39
N GLU A 154 -13.69 18.19 -4.60
CA GLU A 154 -13.73 18.28 -3.14
C GLU A 154 -12.78 19.39 -2.67
N GLN A 155 -13.29 20.28 -1.82
CA GLN A 155 -12.50 21.36 -1.22
C GLN A 155 -11.44 20.78 -0.28
N MET A 156 -10.29 20.45 -0.83
CA MET A 156 -9.09 20.28 -0.02
C MET A 156 -8.61 21.68 0.37
N GLY A 157 -8.45 21.93 1.66
CA GLY A 157 -7.92 23.21 2.14
C GLY A 157 -6.50 23.42 1.57
N CYS A 158 -6.35 24.36 0.64
CA CYS A 158 -5.03 24.78 0.16
C CYS A 158 -4.45 25.80 1.14
N GLU A 159 -3.37 25.41 1.81
CA GLU A 159 -2.59 26.30 2.68
C GLU A 159 -1.26 26.64 2.01
N SER A 160 -0.95 27.93 1.97
CA SER A 160 0.35 28.44 1.54
C SER A 160 0.93 29.30 2.65
N ALA A 161 2.18 29.03 3.01
CA ALA A 161 2.94 29.88 3.92
C ALA A 161 3.19 31.28 3.32
N ASN A 162 3.17 31.39 1.98
CA ASN A 162 3.30 32.65 1.28
C ASN A 162 1.90 33.19 0.91
N LYS A 163 1.52 34.30 1.54
CA LYS A 163 0.24 34.99 1.29
C LYS A 163 0.09 35.52 -0.15
N GLN A 164 1.16 35.54 -0.95
CA GLN A 164 1.19 36.00 -2.33
C GLN A 164 1.17 34.86 -3.37
N VAL A 165 1.03 33.60 -2.94
CA VAL A 165 1.00 32.43 -3.84
C VAL A 165 -0.42 31.86 -3.93
N LEU A 166 -0.73 31.24 -5.07
CA LEU A 166 -2.00 30.58 -5.41
C LEU A 166 -2.60 29.81 -4.23
N LYS A 167 -3.88 30.08 -3.96
CA LYS A 167 -4.77 29.34 -3.06
C LYS A 167 -5.95 28.82 -3.85
#